data_AF-A0A6V7GV66-F1
#
_entry.id   AF-A0A6V7GV66-F1
#
_cell.length_a   1.000
_cell.length_b   1.000
_cell.length_c   1.000
_cell.angle_alpha   90.00
_cell.angle_beta   90.00
_cell.angle_gamma   90.00
#
_symmetry.space_group_name_H-M   'P 1'
#
loop_
_entity.id
_entity.type
_entity.pdbx_description
1 polymer ?
#
loop_
_entity_poly.entity_id
_entity_poly.type
_entity_poly.pdbx_seq_one_letter_code
_entity_poly.pdbx_strand_id
1 'polypeptide(L)'
;MEDESIQPGTSQADFIEKELNFDIDPNEPMTKAALNEHPPEEWIDILGNGQLKKKVVESGENGTRPNRSDICTLKIVGKLKDGTIVEEYEDLKIQLGDVEVIQGLDLAIALMDVNEVAEIEVDPRFAYGSLGKEPNIPPNAAIFYTVQLKSSELEEEIETLNVKQRKEIGNKKRERGNWWFTRNEPILAIQCYRRALEFLLPTESRTSYQSEAEDTTTDAELQALLEDRMKVYNNLAAAQMKTQAYDAALKSVESVLSCQPQNIKALFRKGKILHYKGEHALAYQTLLQAAKLDPETKAIQTELAILKEKNAKDARHEKNLYRKMLGTHKNNNNSQKNTKKQKSRNSSKLTWSLIGGAAAAVLSVFLYRFVSSFIINVFGLVTSTVTICSELISTNERTCEVKSGFENKFVDSNGNDEFSHKSLEM
;
A
#
# COMPACT_ATOMS: atom_id res chain seq x y z
N MET A 1 18.30 -5.83 -41.86
CA MET A 1 18.15 -7.03 -41.02
C MET A 1 19.45 -7.79 -41.17
N GLU A 2 20.48 -7.30 -40.48
CA GLU A 2 21.74 -8.01 -40.32
C GLU A 2 21.63 -8.71 -38.97
N ASP A 3 21.97 -9.99 -38.99
CA ASP A 3 21.88 -10.95 -37.90
C ASP A 3 23.03 -10.68 -36.93
N GLU A 4 22.80 -9.86 -35.89
CA GLU A 4 23.75 -9.72 -34.79
C GLU A 4 23.65 -10.97 -33.90
N SER A 5 24.44 -11.97 -34.28
CA SER A 5 24.69 -13.15 -33.46
C SER A 5 25.32 -12.75 -32.14
N ILE A 6 24.66 -13.06 -31.03
CA ILE A 6 25.17 -12.92 -29.66
C ILE A 6 26.55 -13.59 -29.58
N GLN A 7 27.58 -12.84 -29.18
CA GLN A 7 28.94 -13.35 -29.04
C GLN A 7 28.98 -14.33 -27.84
N PRO A 8 29.47 -15.58 -28.03
CA PRO A 8 29.50 -16.58 -26.96
C PRO A 8 30.42 -16.14 -25.82
N GLY A 9 29.90 -16.09 -24.59
CA GLY A 9 30.68 -15.83 -23.37
C GLY A 9 30.43 -14.48 -22.68
N THR A 10 29.36 -13.76 -23.01
CA THR A 10 29.03 -12.44 -22.40
C THR A 10 27.62 -12.37 -21.82
N SER A 11 26.80 -13.42 -21.99
CA SER A 11 25.41 -13.40 -21.55
C SER A 11 25.25 -14.00 -20.15
N GLN A 12 24.19 -13.60 -19.45
CA GLN A 12 23.79 -14.22 -18.17
C GLN A 12 23.51 -15.73 -18.32
N ALA A 13 23.21 -16.20 -19.53
CA ALA A 13 23.07 -17.62 -19.86
C ALA A 13 24.40 -18.37 -19.76
N ASP A 14 25.47 -17.77 -20.30
CA ASP A 14 26.82 -18.36 -20.27
C ASP A 14 27.33 -18.51 -18.83
N PHE A 15 26.96 -17.59 -17.93
CA PHE A 15 27.27 -17.70 -16.50
C PHE A 15 26.47 -18.83 -15.84
N ILE A 16 25.18 -18.94 -16.11
CA ILE A 16 24.32 -19.99 -15.52
C ILE A 16 24.75 -21.38 -16.02
N GLU A 17 25.07 -21.52 -17.30
CA GLU A 17 25.55 -22.78 -17.87
C GLU A 17 26.89 -23.20 -17.24
N LYS A 18 27.84 -22.25 -17.13
CA LYS A 18 29.19 -22.53 -16.66
C LYS A 18 29.29 -22.78 -15.16
N GLU A 19 28.51 -22.05 -14.36
CA GLU A 19 28.65 -22.07 -12.89
C GLU A 19 27.58 -22.94 -12.21
N LEU A 20 26.38 -23.06 -12.80
CA LEU A 20 25.25 -23.79 -12.22
C LEU A 20 24.93 -25.10 -12.98
N ASN A 21 25.63 -25.39 -14.08
CA ASN A 21 25.51 -26.62 -14.87
C ASN A 21 24.07 -26.93 -15.30
N PHE A 22 23.29 -25.87 -15.53
CA PHE A 22 21.94 -25.91 -16.08
C PHE A 22 22.03 -25.51 -17.55
N ASP A 23 21.68 -26.43 -18.44
CA ASP A 23 21.68 -26.21 -19.89
C ASP A 23 20.41 -25.43 -20.26
N ILE A 24 20.55 -24.12 -20.44
CA ILE A 24 19.44 -23.23 -20.80
C ILE A 24 19.63 -22.83 -22.27
N ASP A 25 18.70 -23.22 -23.14
CA ASP A 25 18.76 -22.84 -24.56
C ASP A 25 18.55 -21.31 -24.69
N PRO A 26 19.58 -20.53 -25.10
CA PRO A 26 19.46 -19.08 -25.24
C PRO A 26 18.51 -18.68 -26.38
N ASN A 27 18.12 -19.62 -27.26
CA ASN A 27 17.17 -19.39 -28.34
C ASN A 27 15.72 -19.73 -27.97
N GLU A 28 15.48 -20.32 -26.79
CA GLU A 28 14.12 -20.54 -26.31
C GLU A 28 13.43 -19.18 -26.09
N PRO A 29 12.20 -18.94 -26.58
CA PRO A 29 11.61 -17.60 -26.63
C PRO A 29 11.48 -16.90 -25.28
N MET A 30 11.30 -17.65 -24.19
CA MET A 30 11.29 -17.12 -22.82
C MET A 30 12.67 -16.70 -22.36
N THR A 31 13.68 -17.52 -22.64
CA THR A 31 15.07 -17.26 -22.29
C THR A 31 15.65 -16.13 -23.13
N LYS A 32 15.40 -16.13 -24.44
CA LYS A 32 15.76 -15.06 -25.36
C LYS A 32 15.13 -13.72 -24.96
N ALA A 33 13.89 -13.70 -24.46
CA ALA A 33 13.27 -12.49 -23.93
C ALA A 33 13.88 -12.03 -22.59
N ALA A 34 14.37 -12.96 -21.77
CA ALA A 34 15.06 -12.64 -20.52
C ALA A 34 16.54 -12.22 -20.72
N LEU A 35 17.17 -12.71 -21.80
CA LEU A 35 18.58 -12.51 -22.15
C LEU A 35 18.84 -11.44 -23.20
N ASN A 36 17.84 -11.08 -24.02
CA ASN A 36 18.00 -10.00 -24.97
C ASN A 36 18.16 -8.70 -24.18
N GLU A 37 19.39 -8.21 -24.14
CA GLU A 37 19.69 -6.80 -23.92
C GLU A 37 18.83 -6.01 -24.89
N HIS A 38 17.77 -5.39 -24.37
CA HIS A 38 16.98 -4.48 -25.15
C HIS A 38 17.91 -3.40 -25.70
N PRO A 39 17.79 -3.05 -26.99
CA PRO A 39 18.68 -2.08 -27.59
C PRO A 39 18.66 -0.77 -26.77
N PRO A 40 19.83 -0.16 -26.53
CA PRO A 40 19.89 1.11 -25.85
C PRO A 40 19.00 2.13 -26.58
N GLU A 41 18.43 3.04 -25.80
CA GLU A 41 17.49 4.07 -26.25
C GLU A 41 16.03 3.66 -26.57
N GLU A 42 15.65 2.39 -26.44
CA GLU A 42 14.24 1.95 -26.56
C GLU A 42 13.52 1.88 -25.20
N TRP A 43 12.22 2.20 -25.19
CA TRP A 43 11.37 2.06 -24.00
C TRP A 43 10.89 0.62 -23.84
N ILE A 44 11.22 0.04 -22.70
CA ILE A 44 10.79 -1.29 -22.26
C ILE A 44 9.65 -1.12 -21.27
N ASP A 45 8.50 -1.73 -21.57
CA ASP A 45 7.37 -1.80 -20.64
C ASP A 45 7.55 -3.00 -19.69
N ILE A 46 8.01 -2.72 -18.47
CA ILE A 46 8.42 -3.73 -17.48
C ILE A 46 7.25 -4.66 -17.11
N LEU A 47 6.03 -4.12 -17.08
CA LEU A 47 4.83 -4.86 -16.64
C LEU A 47 3.90 -5.24 -17.80
N GLY A 48 4.19 -4.79 -19.02
CA GLY A 48 3.35 -4.99 -20.22
C GLY A 48 2.02 -4.23 -20.19
N ASN A 49 1.84 -3.27 -19.28
CA ASN A 49 0.61 -2.49 -19.10
C ASN A 49 0.82 -0.97 -19.28
N GLY A 50 2.02 -0.55 -19.65
CA GLY A 50 2.41 0.83 -19.89
C GLY A 50 2.59 1.69 -18.63
N GLN A 51 2.42 1.13 -17.43
CA GLN A 51 2.45 1.87 -16.16
C GLN A 51 3.84 1.97 -15.53
N LEU A 52 4.79 1.15 -15.99
CA LEU A 52 6.17 1.21 -15.55
C LEU A 52 7.07 0.93 -16.75
N LYS A 53 7.79 1.95 -17.21
CA LYS A 53 8.68 1.83 -18.36
C LYS A 53 10.10 2.21 -17.99
N LYS A 54 11.06 1.56 -18.63
CA LYS A 54 12.50 1.81 -18.49
C LYS A 54 13.10 2.03 -19.87
N LYS A 55 14.00 2.99 -20.00
CA LYS A 55 14.83 3.20 -21.19
C LYS A 55 16.28 3.33 -20.75
N VAL A 56 17.15 2.49 -21.30
CA VAL A 56 18.59 2.56 -21.05
C VAL A 56 19.16 3.75 -21.82
N VAL A 57 19.87 4.64 -21.12
CA VAL A 57 20.57 5.80 -21.70
C VAL A 57 22.05 5.49 -21.86
N GLU A 58 22.68 4.97 -20.81
CA GLU A 58 24.05 4.49 -20.82
C GLU A 58 24.06 3.05 -20.30
N SER A 59 24.58 2.12 -21.09
CA SER A 59 24.67 0.71 -20.71
C SER A 59 25.69 0.51 -19.58
N GLY A 60 25.32 -0.33 -18.62
CA GLY A 60 26.20 -0.74 -17.53
C GLY A 60 27.11 -1.91 -17.90
N GLU A 61 27.69 -2.53 -16.88
CA GLU A 61 28.48 -3.75 -16.99
C GLU A 61 27.56 -4.98 -17.08
N ASN A 62 27.48 -5.62 -18.25
CA ASN A 62 26.55 -6.73 -18.47
C ASN A 62 26.71 -7.87 -17.45
N GLY A 63 25.58 -8.37 -16.94
CA GLY A 63 25.55 -9.51 -16.02
C GLY A 63 25.82 -9.14 -14.56
N THR A 64 25.75 -7.85 -14.21
CA THR A 64 26.00 -7.35 -12.84
C THR A 64 24.72 -6.93 -12.13
N ARG A 65 23.54 -7.27 -12.68
CA ARG A 65 22.25 -6.94 -12.09
C ARG A 65 22.15 -7.35 -10.62
N PRO A 66 21.62 -6.46 -9.74
CA PRO A 66 21.53 -6.71 -8.31
C PRO A 66 20.51 -7.82 -8.01
N ASN A 67 20.83 -8.64 -7.00
CA ASN A 67 19.90 -9.61 -6.46
C ASN A 67 19.01 -8.99 -5.38
N ARG A 68 17.90 -9.66 -5.08
CA ARG A 68 17.06 -9.28 -3.94
C ARG A 68 17.90 -9.27 -2.66
N SER A 69 17.71 -8.23 -1.85
CA SER A 69 18.44 -7.93 -0.61
C SER A 69 19.82 -7.31 -0.78
N ASP A 70 20.36 -7.20 -1.99
CA ASP A 70 21.61 -6.46 -2.21
C ASP A 70 21.45 -4.98 -1.82
N ILE A 71 22.55 -4.40 -1.35
CA ILE A 71 22.68 -2.99 -1.02
C ILE A 71 23.10 -2.25 -2.28
N CYS A 72 22.15 -1.53 -2.88
CA CYS A 72 22.37 -0.73 -4.07
C CYS A 72 22.68 0.72 -3.69
N THR A 73 23.75 1.29 -4.26
CA THR A 73 24.02 2.74 -4.18
C THR A 73 23.56 3.40 -5.46
N LEU A 74 22.69 4.40 -5.34
CA LEU A 74 22.00 5.02 -6.47
C LEU A 74 22.21 6.52 -6.51
N LYS A 75 22.37 7.06 -7.72
CA LYS A 75 22.08 8.47 -8.01
C LYS A 75 20.72 8.55 -8.68
N ILE A 76 19.80 9.31 -8.09
CA ILE A 76 18.44 9.45 -8.60
C ILE A 76 18.05 10.91 -8.74
N VAL A 77 17.37 11.24 -9.84
CA VAL A 77 16.73 12.53 -10.07
C VAL A 77 15.31 12.26 -10.54
N GLY A 78 14.32 12.56 -9.70
CA GLY A 78 12.89 12.43 -10.01
C GLY A 78 12.27 13.75 -10.41
N LYS A 79 11.58 13.77 -11.54
CA LYS A 79 10.93 14.95 -12.11
C LYS A 79 9.44 14.70 -12.37
N LEU A 80 8.64 15.76 -12.27
CA LEU A 80 7.27 15.79 -12.76
C LEU A 80 7.25 15.99 -14.28
N LYS A 81 6.06 15.82 -14.89
CA LYS A 81 5.85 16.00 -16.33
C LYS A 81 6.20 17.42 -16.84
N ASP A 82 6.13 18.42 -15.97
CA ASP A 82 6.50 19.80 -16.27
C ASP A 82 8.02 20.07 -16.15
N GLY A 83 8.81 19.06 -15.81
CA GLY A 83 10.25 19.14 -15.63
C GLY A 83 10.70 19.53 -14.21
N THR A 84 9.77 19.83 -13.30
CA THR A 84 10.08 20.19 -11.90
C THR A 84 10.77 19.02 -11.20
N ILE A 85 11.97 19.25 -10.66
CA ILE A 85 12.69 18.27 -9.85
C ILE A 85 12.03 18.20 -8.48
N VAL A 86 11.58 17.01 -8.10
CA VAL A 86 10.89 16.74 -6.83
C VAL A 86 11.72 15.90 -5.87
N GLU A 87 12.67 15.14 -6.41
CA GLU A 87 13.59 14.28 -5.66
C GLU A 87 14.96 14.29 -6.32
N GLU A 88 16.01 14.42 -5.52
CA GLU A 88 17.39 14.39 -5.99
C GLU A 88 18.27 13.81 -4.89
N TYR A 89 18.98 12.74 -5.20
CA TYR A 89 19.91 12.09 -4.29
C TYR A 89 21.13 11.62 -5.09
N GLU A 90 22.33 11.92 -4.58
CA GLU A 90 23.58 11.53 -5.26
C GLU A 90 24.02 10.11 -4.87
N ASP A 91 23.94 9.75 -3.58
CA ASP A 91 24.41 8.46 -3.05
C ASP A 91 23.35 7.83 -2.13
N LEU A 92 22.17 7.57 -2.68
CA LEU A 92 21.09 6.90 -1.95
C LEU A 92 21.38 5.40 -1.83
N LYS A 93 21.63 4.93 -0.60
CA LYS A 93 21.75 3.50 -0.30
C LYS A 93 20.40 2.89 0.04
N ILE A 94 19.98 1.95 -0.78
CA ILE A 94 18.76 1.16 -0.58
C ILE A 94 19.09 -0.32 -0.51
N GLN A 95 18.19 -1.07 0.09
CA GLN A 95 18.22 -2.52 0.00
C GLN A 95 17.14 -2.99 -0.97
N LEU A 96 17.56 -3.67 -2.03
CA LEU A 96 16.66 -4.01 -3.13
C LEU A 96 15.57 -5.00 -2.70
N GLY A 97 14.32 -4.66 -2.98
CA GLY A 97 13.17 -5.49 -2.61
C GLY A 97 12.66 -5.29 -1.18
N ASP A 98 13.25 -4.38 -0.40
CA ASP A 98 12.80 -4.01 0.94
C ASP A 98 11.84 -2.81 0.95
N VAL A 99 11.46 -2.30 -0.23
CA VAL A 99 10.49 -1.20 -0.38
C VAL A 99 10.95 0.08 0.33
N GLU A 100 12.26 0.33 0.33
CA GLU A 100 12.88 1.56 0.86
C GLU A 100 12.64 2.79 -0.02
N VAL A 101 12.33 2.55 -1.29
CA VAL A 101 11.87 3.55 -2.28
C VAL A 101 10.44 3.21 -2.72
N ILE A 102 9.90 3.98 -3.66
CA ILE A 102 8.62 3.65 -4.30
C ILE A 102 8.73 2.33 -5.07
N GLN A 103 7.61 1.61 -5.20
CA GLN A 103 7.60 0.25 -5.78
C GLN A 103 8.11 0.21 -7.21
N GLY A 104 7.81 1.23 -8.02
CA GLY A 104 8.27 1.30 -9.41
C GLY A 104 9.80 1.33 -9.53
N LEU A 105 10.47 2.09 -8.66
CA LEU A 105 11.94 2.10 -8.63
C LEU A 105 12.50 0.76 -8.17
N ASP A 106 11.95 0.20 -7.09
CA ASP A 106 12.41 -1.09 -6.54
C ASP A 106 12.34 -2.22 -7.59
N LEU A 107 11.31 -2.20 -8.45
CA LEU A 107 11.17 -3.14 -9.57
C LEU A 107 12.12 -2.84 -10.73
N ALA A 108 12.28 -1.57 -11.10
CA ALA A 108 13.10 -1.17 -12.25
C ALA A 108 14.60 -1.34 -11.99
N ILE A 109 15.08 -1.08 -10.77
CA ILE A 109 16.49 -1.21 -10.37
C ILE A 109 16.95 -2.67 -10.47
N ALA A 110 16.08 -3.64 -10.19
CA ALA A 110 16.38 -5.06 -10.36
C ALA A 110 16.70 -5.46 -11.82
N LEU A 111 16.34 -4.60 -12.78
CA LEU A 111 16.61 -4.79 -14.21
C LEU A 111 17.76 -3.91 -14.71
N MET A 112 18.46 -3.21 -13.83
CA MET A 112 19.60 -2.36 -14.18
C MET A 112 20.91 -3.09 -13.90
N ASP A 113 21.87 -2.95 -14.81
CA ASP A 113 23.25 -3.38 -14.60
C ASP A 113 24.05 -2.30 -13.83
N VAL A 114 25.11 -2.69 -13.14
CA VAL A 114 25.97 -1.73 -12.41
C VAL A 114 26.61 -0.77 -13.42
N ASN A 115 26.71 0.50 -13.02
CA ASN A 115 27.07 1.66 -13.82
C ASN A 115 26.05 2.06 -14.91
N GLU A 116 24.92 1.36 -15.05
CA GLU A 116 23.86 1.73 -16.00
C GLU A 116 23.17 3.04 -15.60
N VAL A 117 22.92 3.91 -16.59
CA VAL A 117 22.05 5.08 -16.47
C VAL A 117 20.77 4.84 -17.25
N ALA A 118 19.63 4.92 -16.58
CA ALA A 118 18.32 4.69 -17.17
C ALA A 118 17.32 5.82 -16.87
N GLU A 119 16.44 6.07 -17.84
CA GLU A 119 15.21 6.82 -17.64
C GLU A 119 14.06 5.87 -17.29
N ILE A 120 13.30 6.20 -16.26
CA ILE A 120 12.21 5.36 -15.75
C ILE A 120 10.94 6.22 -15.62
N GLU A 121 9.90 5.83 -16.35
CA GLU A 121 8.56 6.42 -16.24
C GLU A 121 7.72 5.57 -15.26
N VAL A 122 7.29 6.18 -14.16
CA VAL A 122 6.52 5.51 -13.11
C VAL A 122 5.13 6.15 -12.98
N ASP A 123 4.10 5.39 -13.35
CA ASP A 123 2.70 5.77 -13.16
C ASP A 123 2.37 5.93 -11.66
N PRO A 124 1.39 6.79 -11.27
CA PRO A 124 1.14 7.09 -9.87
C PRO A 124 0.89 5.85 -9.01
N ARG A 125 0.30 4.78 -9.57
CA ARG A 125 0.04 3.53 -8.84
C ARG A 125 1.31 2.90 -8.27
N PHE A 126 2.45 3.04 -8.94
CA PHE A 126 3.75 2.49 -8.52
C PHE A 126 4.66 3.55 -7.90
N ALA A 127 4.22 4.81 -7.86
CA ALA A 127 4.90 5.94 -7.25
C ALA A 127 4.20 6.39 -5.95
N TYR A 128 3.67 7.61 -5.95
CA TYR A 128 3.07 8.24 -4.76
C TYR A 128 1.54 8.21 -4.72
N GLY A 129 0.90 7.52 -5.66
CA GLY A 129 -0.53 7.24 -5.67
C GLY A 129 -1.42 8.48 -5.56
N SER A 130 -2.64 8.28 -5.08
CA SER A 130 -3.63 9.35 -4.91
C SER A 130 -3.34 10.32 -3.78
N LEU A 131 -2.32 10.06 -2.96
CA LEU A 131 -1.93 10.94 -1.86
C LEU A 131 -0.82 11.92 -2.28
N GLY A 132 -0.01 11.57 -3.29
CA GLY A 132 1.21 12.34 -3.58
C GLY A 132 2.20 12.31 -2.42
N LYS A 133 3.07 13.30 -2.35
CA LYS A 133 4.04 13.56 -1.27
C LYS A 133 4.23 15.06 -1.15
N GLU A 134 3.51 15.66 -0.19
CA GLU A 134 3.59 17.11 0.06
C GLU A 134 5.01 17.55 0.47
N PRO A 135 5.44 18.77 0.10
CA PRO A 135 4.73 19.73 -0.76
C PRO A 135 4.99 19.53 -2.26
N ASN A 136 5.97 18.69 -2.64
CA ASN A 136 6.55 18.71 -3.98
C ASN A 136 5.82 17.82 -4.99
N ILE A 137 5.14 16.76 -4.54
CA ILE A 137 4.54 15.76 -5.44
C ILE A 137 3.03 15.78 -5.27
N PRO A 138 2.27 16.21 -6.29
CA PRO A 138 0.83 16.24 -6.22
C PRO A 138 0.20 14.83 -6.25
N PRO A 139 -1.05 14.68 -5.80
CA PRO A 139 -1.85 13.47 -5.99
C PRO A 139 -1.88 12.98 -7.43
N ASN A 140 -1.80 11.66 -7.63
CA ASN A 140 -1.87 11.01 -8.94
C ASN A 140 -0.82 11.52 -9.96
N ALA A 141 0.35 11.95 -9.48
CA ALA A 141 1.44 12.37 -10.33
C ALA A 141 2.28 11.17 -10.82
N ALA A 142 2.47 11.09 -12.14
CA ALA A 142 3.50 10.23 -12.72
C ALA A 142 4.87 10.89 -12.52
N ILE A 143 5.88 10.08 -12.20
CA ILE A 143 7.23 10.56 -11.93
C ILE A 143 8.19 9.98 -12.97
N PHE A 144 9.03 10.85 -13.53
CA PHE A 144 10.06 10.50 -14.48
C PHE A 144 11.41 10.56 -13.76
N TYR A 145 12.04 9.40 -13.58
CA TYR A 145 13.34 9.31 -12.93
C TYR A 145 14.46 9.17 -13.94
N THR A 146 15.57 9.84 -13.69
CA THR A 146 16.89 9.44 -14.18
C THR A 146 17.60 8.73 -13.04
N VAL A 147 17.97 7.47 -13.23
CA VAL A 147 18.61 6.62 -12.21
C VAL A 147 19.95 6.15 -12.75
N GLN A 148 20.98 6.24 -11.93
CA GLN A 148 22.25 5.56 -12.14
C GLN A 148 22.48 4.56 -11.01
N LEU A 149 22.67 3.28 -11.36
CA LEU A 149 23.08 2.25 -10.40
C LEU A 149 24.60 2.30 -10.25
N LYS A 150 25.12 2.89 -9.16
CA LYS A 150 26.56 3.08 -8.98
C LYS A 150 27.27 1.80 -8.52
N SER A 151 26.65 1.07 -7.60
CA SER A 151 27.18 -0.19 -7.10
C SER A 151 26.07 -1.09 -6.55
N SER A 152 26.33 -2.40 -6.56
CA SER A 152 25.56 -3.42 -5.87
C SER A 152 26.49 -4.23 -4.98
N GLU A 153 26.21 -4.28 -3.69
CA GLU A 153 26.99 -5.00 -2.69
C GLU A 153 26.09 -6.02 -1.98
N LEU A 154 26.60 -7.21 -1.69
CA LEU A 154 25.85 -8.20 -0.92
C LEU A 154 25.55 -7.68 0.49
N GLU A 155 24.35 -7.96 0.99
CA GLU A 155 24.00 -7.66 2.38
C GLU A 155 24.92 -8.42 3.35
N GLU A 156 25.46 -7.70 4.34
CA GLU A 156 26.18 -8.30 5.46
C GLU A 156 25.26 -9.20 6.30
N GLU A 157 25.76 -10.36 6.69
CA GLU A 157 25.02 -11.26 7.58
C GLU A 157 24.70 -10.58 8.91
N ILE A 158 23.47 -10.74 9.41
CA ILE A 158 23.02 -10.07 10.65
C ILE A 158 23.92 -10.42 11.85
N GLU A 159 24.57 -11.58 11.81
CA GLU A 159 25.46 -12.09 12.85
C GLU A 159 26.80 -11.35 12.92
N THR A 160 27.26 -10.78 11.80
CA THR A 160 28.51 -10.00 11.75
C THR A 160 28.31 -8.55 12.22
N LEU A 161 27.07 -8.09 12.25
CA LEU A 161 26.73 -6.73 12.65
C LEU A 161 26.75 -6.55 14.18
N ASN A 162 27.33 -5.45 14.64
CA ASN A 162 27.28 -5.09 16.05
C ASN A 162 25.88 -4.63 16.48
N VAL A 163 25.61 -4.64 17.79
CA VAL A 163 24.28 -4.29 18.35
C VAL A 163 23.81 -2.89 17.94
N LYS A 164 24.74 -1.93 17.83
CA LYS A 164 24.44 -0.55 17.43
C LYS A 164 24.01 -0.47 15.96
N GLN A 165 24.74 -1.10 15.06
CA GLN A 165 24.42 -1.17 13.62
C GLN A 165 23.07 -1.86 13.40
N ARG A 166 22.85 -2.99 14.07
CA ARG A 166 21.57 -3.71 14.02
C ARG A 166 20.40 -2.85 14.47
N LYS A 167 20.58 -2.12 15.57
CA LYS A 167 19.58 -1.17 16.07
C LYS A 167 19.31 -0.05 15.07
N GLU A 168 20.35 0.50 14.44
CA GLU A 168 20.23 1.56 13.44
C GLU A 168 19.47 1.08 12.20
N ILE A 169 19.86 -0.06 11.63
CA ILE A 169 19.20 -0.65 10.46
C ILE A 169 17.75 -1.01 10.79
N GLY A 170 17.50 -1.69 11.91
CA GLY A 170 16.15 -2.05 12.35
C GLY A 170 15.24 -0.82 12.54
N ASN A 171 15.78 0.28 13.07
CA ASN A 171 15.03 1.54 13.19
C ASN A 171 14.78 2.22 11.85
N LYS A 172 15.76 2.22 10.93
CA LYS A 172 15.57 2.73 9.56
C LYS A 172 14.40 2.01 8.87
N LYS A 173 14.38 0.67 8.94
CA LYS A 173 13.28 -0.16 8.40
C LYS A 173 11.94 0.12 9.10
N ARG A 174 11.94 0.30 10.42
CA ARG A 174 10.74 0.68 11.19
C ARG A 174 10.18 2.03 10.73
N GLU A 175 11.04 3.02 10.53
CA GLU A 175 10.62 4.36 10.09
C GLU A 175 10.08 4.34 8.66
N ARG A 176 10.69 3.55 7.78
CA ARG A 176 10.13 3.29 6.46
C ARG A 176 8.76 2.63 6.53
N GLY A 177 8.58 1.64 7.40
CA GLY A 177 7.27 1.03 7.66
C GLY A 177 6.23 2.03 8.16
N ASN A 178 6.63 2.96 9.04
CA ASN A 178 5.75 4.04 9.50
C ASN A 178 5.30 4.94 8.35
N TRP A 179 6.21 5.26 7.43
CA TRP A 179 5.90 6.05 6.25
C TRP A 179 4.85 5.37 5.34
N TRP A 180 4.97 4.06 5.12
CA TRP A 180 3.93 3.31 4.38
C TRP A 180 2.61 3.21 5.15
N PHE A 181 2.68 3.05 6.48
CA PHE A 181 1.49 2.91 7.32
C PHE A 181 0.63 4.19 7.36
N THR A 182 1.26 5.39 7.42
CA THR A 182 0.53 6.67 7.41
C THR A 182 -0.22 6.90 6.11
N ARG A 183 0.28 6.33 5.00
CA ARG A 183 -0.33 6.37 3.67
C ARG A 183 -1.45 5.35 3.46
N ASN A 184 -1.80 4.61 4.51
CA ASN A 184 -2.79 3.54 4.47
C ASN A 184 -2.41 2.37 3.54
N GLU A 185 -1.11 2.10 3.40
CA GLU A 185 -0.57 0.92 2.70
C GLU A 185 -0.02 -0.11 3.72
N PRO A 186 -0.89 -0.82 4.45
CA PRO A 186 -0.47 -1.66 5.57
C PRO A 186 0.33 -2.88 5.13
N ILE A 187 0.19 -3.36 3.88
CA ILE A 187 0.92 -4.53 3.38
C ILE A 187 2.41 -4.22 3.25
N LEU A 188 2.76 -3.09 2.63
CA LEU A 188 4.14 -2.62 2.51
C LEU A 188 4.74 -2.29 3.88
N ALA A 189 3.94 -1.67 4.76
CA ALA A 189 4.36 -1.44 6.14
C ALA A 189 4.70 -2.74 6.90
N ILE A 190 3.88 -3.79 6.74
CA ILE A 190 4.14 -5.11 7.33
C ILE A 190 5.48 -5.66 6.85
N GLN A 191 5.79 -5.56 5.55
CA GLN A 191 7.07 -6.02 5.01
C GLN A 191 8.25 -5.31 5.67
N CYS A 192 8.23 -3.97 5.75
CA CYS A 192 9.29 -3.21 6.41
C CYS A 192 9.41 -3.54 7.90
N TYR A 193 8.29 -3.75 8.61
CA TYR A 193 8.33 -4.12 10.04
C TYR A 193 8.86 -5.54 10.27
N ARG A 194 8.54 -6.50 9.40
CA ARG A 194 9.11 -7.86 9.49
C ARG A 194 10.60 -7.81 9.28
N ARG A 195 11.05 -7.07 8.27
CA ARG A 195 12.48 -6.85 8.02
C ARG A 195 13.17 -6.17 9.20
N ALA A 196 12.55 -5.13 9.78
CA ALA A 196 13.06 -4.49 10.99
C ALA A 196 13.24 -5.47 12.16
N LEU A 197 12.33 -6.44 12.33
CA LEU A 197 12.43 -7.43 13.40
C LEU A 197 13.59 -8.40 13.19
N GLU A 198 13.96 -8.74 11.96
CA GLU A 198 15.11 -9.62 11.69
C GLU A 198 16.40 -9.05 12.29
N PHE A 199 16.62 -7.73 12.17
CA PHE A 199 17.77 -7.06 12.80
C PHE A 199 17.65 -6.91 14.32
N LEU A 200 16.43 -6.74 14.85
CA LEU A 200 16.16 -6.47 16.26
C LEU A 200 15.88 -7.74 17.10
N LEU A 201 15.76 -8.91 16.49
CA LEU A 201 15.59 -10.18 17.20
C LEU A 201 16.94 -10.69 17.71
N PRO A 202 17.01 -11.28 18.92
CA PRO A 202 18.23 -11.93 19.38
C PRO A 202 18.70 -12.94 18.33
N THR A 203 19.97 -12.86 17.93
CA THR A 203 20.56 -13.87 17.05
C THR A 203 20.70 -15.15 17.87
N GLU A 204 19.90 -16.17 17.57
CA GLU A 204 19.92 -17.45 18.31
C GLU A 204 21.25 -18.20 18.14
N SER A 205 22.08 -17.81 17.15
CA SER A 205 23.32 -18.47 16.75
C SER A 205 24.61 -17.91 17.37
N ARG A 206 24.60 -17.43 18.63
CA ARG A 206 25.86 -17.32 19.41
C ARG A 206 26.34 -18.69 19.91
N THR A 207 26.28 -19.72 19.06
CA THR A 207 26.93 -21.01 19.31
C THR A 207 28.44 -20.86 19.17
N SER A 208 29.06 -20.52 20.30
CA SER A 208 30.32 -21.08 20.84
C SER A 208 31.62 -21.10 20.00
N TYR A 209 31.69 -20.55 18.79
CA TYR A 209 32.93 -20.61 18.01
C TYR A 209 33.30 -19.25 17.39
N GLN A 210 34.33 -18.64 17.99
CA GLN A 210 35.14 -17.47 17.55
C GLN A 210 34.48 -16.10 17.83
N SER A 211 35.13 -15.10 18.43
CA SER A 211 36.53 -14.88 18.84
C SER A 211 36.56 -13.94 20.06
N GLU A 212 37.66 -13.92 20.82
CA GLU A 212 37.92 -13.04 21.97
C GLU A 212 38.06 -11.55 21.58
N ALA A 213 37.29 -11.06 20.63
CA ALA A 213 37.02 -9.63 20.51
C ALA A 213 35.95 -9.30 21.56
N GLU A 214 36.34 -8.57 22.59
CA GLU A 214 35.47 -7.98 23.60
C GLU A 214 34.33 -7.16 22.95
N ASP A 215 33.28 -7.82 22.49
CA ASP A 215 32.00 -7.17 22.23
C ASP A 215 31.41 -6.87 23.61
N THR A 216 31.85 -5.75 24.19
CA THR A 216 31.36 -5.13 25.42
C THR A 216 29.93 -4.62 25.22
N THR A 217 29.04 -5.46 24.69
CA THR A 217 27.62 -5.16 24.59
C THR A 217 27.11 -4.95 26.01
N THR A 218 26.74 -3.72 26.31
CA THR A 218 26.22 -3.37 27.64
C THR A 218 24.79 -3.86 27.80
N ASP A 219 24.39 -4.22 29.02
CA ASP A 219 22.99 -4.53 29.33
C ASP A 219 22.04 -3.40 28.90
N ALA A 220 22.52 -2.16 28.95
CA ALA A 220 21.79 -0.97 28.49
C ALA A 220 21.52 -0.97 26.97
N GLU A 221 22.49 -1.39 26.15
CA GLU A 221 22.32 -1.49 24.69
C GLU A 221 21.35 -2.62 24.32
N LEU A 222 21.45 -3.76 25.00
CA LEU A 222 20.54 -4.88 24.80
C LEU A 222 19.11 -4.50 25.21
N GLN A 223 18.96 -3.77 26.31
CA GLN A 223 17.68 -3.23 26.76
C GLN A 223 17.10 -2.22 25.74
N ALA A 224 17.94 -1.34 25.18
CA ALA A 224 17.49 -0.40 24.16
C ALA A 224 17.03 -1.10 22.87
N LEU A 225 17.73 -2.17 22.46
CA LEU A 225 17.34 -3.00 21.31
C LEU A 225 16.03 -3.75 21.57
N LEU A 226 15.83 -4.26 22.80
CA LEU A 226 14.57 -4.84 23.25
C LEU A 226 13.42 -3.83 23.18
N GLU A 227 13.62 -2.59 23.63
CA GLU A 227 12.59 -1.55 23.58
C GLU A 227 12.18 -1.19 22.15
N ASP A 228 13.15 -1.07 21.24
CA ASP A 228 12.87 -0.81 19.83
C ASP A 228 12.14 -1.99 19.17
N ARG A 229 12.53 -3.23 19.51
CA ARG A 229 11.79 -4.44 19.11
C ARG A 229 10.33 -4.38 19.55
N MET A 230 10.05 -3.95 20.78
CA MET A 230 8.68 -3.81 21.29
C MET A 230 7.89 -2.73 20.53
N LYS A 231 8.53 -1.65 20.09
CA LYS A 231 7.90 -0.63 19.22
C LYS A 231 7.54 -1.22 17.86
N VAL A 232 8.43 -2.01 17.25
CA VAL A 232 8.18 -2.65 15.96
C VAL A 232 7.04 -3.65 16.03
N TYR A 233 7.02 -4.56 17.00
CA TYR A 233 5.90 -5.50 17.18
C TYR A 233 4.56 -4.79 17.35
N ASN A 234 4.55 -3.69 18.09
CA ASN A 234 3.38 -2.86 18.28
C ASN A 234 2.88 -2.25 16.95
N ASN A 235 3.78 -1.74 16.11
CA ASN A 235 3.41 -1.18 14.81
C ASN A 235 2.99 -2.28 13.82
N LEU A 236 3.69 -3.42 13.82
CA LEU A 236 3.35 -4.61 13.04
C LEU A 236 1.94 -5.11 13.37
N ALA A 237 1.60 -5.23 14.66
CA ALA A 237 0.26 -5.62 15.09
C ALA A 237 -0.82 -4.65 14.59
N ALA A 238 -0.56 -3.33 14.63
CA ALA A 238 -1.49 -2.33 14.11
C ALA A 238 -1.70 -2.47 12.59
N ALA A 239 -0.64 -2.75 11.83
CA ALA A 239 -0.72 -2.99 10.39
C ALA A 239 -1.46 -4.30 10.06
N GLN A 240 -1.17 -5.39 10.78
CA GLN A 240 -1.87 -6.67 10.63
C GLN A 240 -3.35 -6.59 11.01
N MET A 241 -3.71 -5.76 11.99
CA MET A 241 -5.12 -5.48 12.32
C MET A 241 -5.85 -4.79 11.16
N LYS A 242 -5.18 -3.87 10.44
CA LYS A 242 -5.76 -3.20 9.27
C LYS A 242 -6.00 -4.18 8.11
N THR A 243 -5.13 -5.17 7.93
CA THR A 243 -5.30 -6.22 6.91
C THR A 243 -6.19 -7.38 7.37
N GLN A 244 -6.81 -7.28 8.56
CA GLN A 244 -7.65 -8.32 9.17
C GLN A 244 -6.93 -9.66 9.42
N ALA A 245 -5.59 -9.65 9.43
CA ALA A 245 -4.77 -10.80 9.77
C ALA A 245 -4.71 -10.98 11.30
N TYR A 246 -5.86 -11.24 11.93
CA TYR A 246 -6.03 -11.18 13.38
C TYR A 246 -5.19 -12.21 14.15
N ASP A 247 -4.98 -13.41 13.62
CA ASP A 247 -4.14 -14.42 14.27
C ASP A 247 -2.67 -14.02 14.28
N ALA A 248 -2.17 -13.45 13.19
CA ALA A 248 -0.82 -12.91 13.14
C ALA A 248 -0.67 -11.69 14.06
N ALA A 249 -1.67 -10.79 14.08
CA ALA A 249 -1.71 -9.66 14.99
C ALA A 249 -1.66 -10.09 16.46
N LEU A 250 -2.40 -11.14 16.82
CA LEU A 250 -2.43 -11.67 18.18
C LEU A 250 -1.05 -12.19 18.61
N LYS A 251 -0.36 -12.94 17.74
CA LYS A 251 1.03 -13.38 17.99
C LYS A 251 1.97 -12.19 18.22
N SER A 252 1.92 -11.18 17.36
CA SER A 252 2.76 -9.98 17.51
C SER A 252 2.50 -9.23 18.81
N VAL A 253 1.24 -9.14 19.25
CA VAL A 253 0.88 -8.50 20.53
C VAL A 253 1.33 -9.36 21.72
N GLU A 254 1.23 -10.68 21.63
CA GLU A 254 1.70 -11.59 22.67
C GLU A 254 3.22 -11.53 22.85
N SER A 255 3.99 -11.35 21.78
CA SER A 255 5.42 -11.06 21.86
C SER A 255 5.73 -9.76 22.63
N VAL A 256 4.82 -8.78 22.63
CA VAL A 256 4.98 -7.57 23.46
C VAL A 256 4.60 -7.85 24.91
N LEU A 257 3.50 -8.55 25.14
CA LEU A 257 2.98 -8.83 26.48
C LEU A 257 3.84 -9.85 27.25
N SER A 258 4.59 -10.70 26.57
CA SER A 258 5.55 -11.61 27.22
C SER A 258 6.70 -10.84 27.88
N CYS A 259 7.14 -9.72 27.29
CA CYS A 259 8.16 -8.85 27.87
C CYS A 259 7.57 -7.75 28.77
N GLN A 260 6.41 -7.21 28.40
CA GLN A 260 5.74 -6.11 29.10
C GLN A 260 4.27 -6.46 29.39
N PRO A 261 3.98 -7.29 30.41
CA PRO A 261 2.62 -7.79 30.68
C PRO A 261 1.60 -6.68 30.98
N GLN A 262 2.05 -5.54 31.46
CA GLN A 262 1.22 -4.38 31.81
C GLN A 262 1.21 -3.28 30.73
N ASN A 263 1.66 -3.59 29.50
CA ASN A 263 1.62 -2.61 28.42
C ASN A 263 0.18 -2.33 27.98
N ILE A 264 -0.34 -1.14 28.32
CA ILE A 264 -1.72 -0.72 28.07
C ILE A 264 -2.05 -0.74 26.56
N LYS A 265 -1.13 -0.30 25.69
CA LYS A 265 -1.34 -0.27 24.23
C LYS A 265 -1.46 -1.69 23.67
N ALA A 266 -0.62 -2.60 24.13
CA ALA A 266 -0.65 -4.00 23.72
C ALA A 266 -1.92 -4.71 24.24
N LEU A 267 -2.28 -4.54 25.51
CA LEU A 267 -3.53 -5.08 26.08
C LEU A 267 -4.76 -4.56 25.34
N PHE A 268 -4.81 -3.26 25.03
CA PHE A 268 -5.89 -2.67 24.25
C PHE A 268 -5.99 -3.28 22.84
N ARG A 269 -4.85 -3.44 22.15
CA ARG A 269 -4.81 -4.11 20.84
C ARG A 269 -5.25 -5.57 20.92
N LYS A 270 -4.78 -6.34 21.90
CA LYS A 270 -5.21 -7.74 22.13
C LYS A 270 -6.73 -7.81 22.32
N GLY A 271 -7.28 -6.95 23.17
CA GLY A 271 -8.71 -6.83 23.39
C GLY A 271 -9.49 -6.55 22.09
N LYS A 272 -9.04 -5.59 21.28
CA LYS A 272 -9.66 -5.30 19.98
C LYS A 272 -9.55 -6.46 18.97
N ILE A 273 -8.40 -7.14 18.92
CA ILE A 273 -8.20 -8.29 18.04
C ILE A 273 -9.17 -9.41 18.42
N LEU A 274 -9.25 -9.76 19.72
CA LEU A 274 -10.18 -10.77 20.22
C LEU A 274 -11.64 -10.39 19.95
N HIS A 275 -11.99 -9.10 20.07
CA HIS A 275 -13.30 -8.60 19.71
C HIS A 275 -13.59 -8.87 18.22
N TYR A 276 -12.69 -8.51 17.31
CA TYR A 276 -12.88 -8.74 15.88
C TYR A 276 -12.93 -10.24 15.51
N LYS A 277 -12.24 -11.09 16.27
CA LYS A 277 -12.33 -12.55 16.14
C LYS A 277 -13.66 -13.15 16.63
N GLY A 278 -14.48 -12.39 17.36
CA GLY A 278 -15.73 -12.88 17.96
C GLY A 278 -15.57 -13.43 19.38
N GLU A 279 -14.36 -13.41 19.94
CA GLU A 279 -14.06 -13.90 21.30
C GLU A 279 -14.40 -12.83 22.35
N HIS A 280 -15.68 -12.42 22.40
CA HIS A 280 -16.16 -11.26 23.14
C HIS A 280 -15.95 -11.35 24.67
N ALA A 281 -16.03 -12.55 25.25
CA ALA A 281 -15.76 -12.78 26.67
C ALA A 281 -14.29 -12.52 27.03
N LEU A 282 -13.35 -13.07 26.25
CA LEU A 282 -11.90 -12.88 26.44
C LEU A 282 -11.47 -11.44 26.14
N ALA A 283 -12.05 -10.83 25.10
CA ALA A 283 -11.84 -9.43 24.79
C ALA A 283 -12.23 -8.52 25.97
N TYR A 284 -13.39 -8.76 26.58
CA TYR A 284 -13.88 -8.00 27.72
C TYR A 284 -12.94 -8.13 28.93
N GLN A 285 -12.50 -9.35 29.26
CA GLN A 285 -11.56 -9.58 30.36
C GLN A 285 -10.21 -8.87 30.12
N THR A 286 -9.67 -8.95 28.90
CA THR A 286 -8.40 -8.32 28.54
C THR A 286 -8.49 -6.80 28.63
N LEU A 287 -9.59 -6.20 28.14
CA LEU A 287 -9.80 -4.76 28.23
C LEU A 287 -10.08 -4.29 29.66
N LEU A 288 -10.69 -5.13 30.49
CA LEU A 288 -10.85 -4.84 31.92
C LEU A 288 -9.48 -4.75 32.61
N GLN A 289 -8.53 -5.61 32.25
CA GLN A 289 -7.15 -5.52 32.74
C GLN A 289 -6.49 -4.20 32.30
N ALA A 290 -6.66 -3.80 31.04
CA ALA A 290 -6.16 -2.51 30.55
C ALA A 290 -6.79 -1.32 31.29
N ALA A 291 -8.11 -1.33 31.52
CA ALA A 291 -8.84 -0.29 32.24
C ALA A 291 -8.46 -0.17 33.72
N LYS A 292 -7.99 -1.27 34.34
CA LYS A 292 -7.46 -1.23 35.72
C LYS A 292 -6.13 -0.49 35.80
N LEU A 293 -5.32 -0.57 34.75
CA LEU A 293 -4.02 0.10 34.67
C LEU A 293 -4.17 1.58 34.30
N ASP A 294 -5.11 1.89 33.41
CA ASP A 294 -5.43 3.27 33.01
C ASP A 294 -6.94 3.47 32.83
N PRO A 295 -7.63 3.94 33.89
CA PRO A 295 -9.07 4.18 33.86
C PRO A 295 -9.52 5.34 32.96
N GLU A 296 -8.64 6.32 32.70
CA GLU A 296 -8.95 7.59 32.03
C GLU A 296 -9.07 7.42 30.50
N THR A 297 -8.54 6.34 29.94
CA THR A 297 -8.56 6.10 28.50
C THR A 297 -9.99 5.83 27.98
N LYS A 298 -10.62 6.86 27.42
CA LYS A 298 -11.97 6.82 26.81
C LYS A 298 -12.13 5.73 25.75
N ALA A 299 -11.09 5.44 24.98
CA ALA A 299 -11.11 4.40 23.96
C ALA A 299 -11.33 2.99 24.54
N ILE A 300 -10.79 2.71 25.73
CA ILE A 300 -11.01 1.42 26.42
C ILE A 300 -12.44 1.36 26.96
N GLN A 301 -12.92 2.45 27.57
CA GLN A 301 -14.26 2.50 28.16
C GLN A 301 -15.37 2.33 27.12
N THR A 302 -15.23 2.98 25.96
CA THR A 302 -16.16 2.83 24.83
C THR A 302 -16.19 1.39 24.31
N GLU A 303 -15.02 0.76 24.14
CA GLU A 303 -14.92 -0.62 23.69
C GLU A 303 -15.51 -1.61 24.71
N LEU A 304 -15.28 -1.40 26.01
CA LEU A 304 -15.87 -2.20 27.09
C LEU A 304 -17.40 -2.13 27.09
N ALA A 305 -17.98 -0.95 26.85
CA ALA A 305 -19.43 -0.78 26.76
C ALA A 305 -20.02 -1.60 25.59
N ILE A 306 -19.37 -1.56 24.43
CA ILE A 306 -19.76 -2.34 23.24
C ILE A 306 -19.71 -3.84 23.54
N LEU A 307 -18.61 -4.32 24.13
CA LEU A 307 -18.44 -5.73 24.46
C LEU A 307 -19.42 -6.22 25.53
N LYS A 308 -19.76 -5.38 26.51
CA LYS A 308 -20.76 -5.71 27.53
C LYS A 308 -22.14 -5.94 26.88
N GLU A 309 -22.52 -5.10 25.92
CA GLU A 309 -23.77 -5.27 25.19
C GLU A 309 -23.75 -6.54 24.31
N LYS A 310 -22.64 -6.81 23.62
CA LYS A 310 -22.46 -8.03 22.80
C LYS A 310 -22.56 -9.30 23.65
N ASN A 311 -21.78 -9.40 24.73
CA ASN A 311 -21.84 -10.54 25.66
C ASN A 311 -23.26 -10.76 26.21
N ALA A 312 -23.99 -9.69 26.52
CA ALA A 312 -25.39 -9.81 26.97
C ALA A 312 -26.36 -10.23 25.86
N LYS A 313 -26.08 -9.90 24.59
CA LYS A 313 -26.84 -10.41 23.43
C LYS A 313 -26.54 -11.88 23.21
N ASP A 314 -25.28 -12.30 23.28
CA ASP A 314 -24.86 -13.69 23.08
C ASP A 314 -25.46 -14.60 24.16
N ALA A 315 -25.37 -14.21 25.43
CA ALA A 315 -25.99 -14.95 26.53
C ALA A 315 -27.52 -15.07 26.39
N ARG A 316 -28.20 -14.03 25.87
CA ARG A 316 -29.63 -14.08 25.56
C ARG A 316 -29.93 -15.02 24.40
N HIS A 317 -29.10 -14.99 23.36
CA HIS A 317 -29.24 -15.84 22.19
C HIS A 317 -29.03 -17.32 22.54
N GLU A 318 -27.96 -17.63 23.27
CA GLU A 318 -27.64 -18.94 23.81
C GLU A 318 -28.77 -19.48 24.71
N LYS A 319 -29.27 -18.68 25.66
CA LYS A 319 -30.42 -19.05 26.50
C LYS A 319 -31.67 -19.37 25.66
N ASN A 320 -31.92 -18.60 24.60
CA ASN A 320 -33.05 -18.84 23.70
C ASN A 320 -32.85 -20.12 22.87
N LEU A 321 -31.63 -20.41 22.41
CA LEU A 321 -31.27 -21.65 21.73
C LEU A 321 -31.48 -22.86 22.66
N TYR A 322 -30.95 -22.83 23.87
CA TYR A 322 -31.16 -23.90 24.86
C TYR A 322 -32.63 -24.12 25.17
N ARG A 323 -33.41 -23.05 25.33
CA ARG A 323 -34.85 -23.14 25.56
C ARG A 323 -35.57 -23.86 24.41
N LYS A 324 -35.21 -23.58 23.16
CA LYS A 324 -35.77 -24.23 21.97
C LYS A 324 -35.33 -25.70 21.87
N MET A 325 -34.04 -25.99 22.07
CA MET A 325 -33.52 -27.36 21.98
C MET A 325 -34.06 -28.27 23.08
N LEU A 326 -34.28 -27.77 24.29
CA LEU A 326 -34.85 -28.54 25.41
C LEU A 326 -36.37 -28.71 25.35
N GLY A 327 -37.05 -28.24 24.29
CA GLY A 327 -38.50 -28.37 24.15
C GLY A 327 -39.31 -27.62 25.21
N THR A 328 -38.68 -26.75 26.02
CA THR A 328 -39.33 -25.91 27.04
C THR A 328 -40.05 -24.70 26.44
N HIS A 329 -40.31 -24.73 25.14
CA HIS A 329 -41.31 -23.87 24.53
C HIS A 329 -42.65 -24.31 25.10
N LYS A 330 -43.24 -23.51 25.99
CA LYS A 330 -44.66 -23.68 26.33
C LYS A 330 -45.40 -23.64 25.01
N ASN A 331 -45.84 -24.80 24.52
CA ASN A 331 -46.88 -24.90 23.52
C ASN A 331 -48.10 -24.27 24.17
N ASN A 332 -48.32 -22.98 23.90
CA ASN A 332 -49.59 -22.33 24.21
C ASN A 332 -50.64 -22.74 23.17
N ASN A 333 -50.72 -24.05 22.89
CA ASN A 333 -51.72 -24.66 22.04
C ASN A 333 -52.46 -25.73 22.85
N ASN A 334 -53.73 -25.40 23.12
CA ASN A 334 -54.86 -26.26 23.46
C ASN A 334 -55.07 -26.70 24.92
N SER A 335 -56.01 -26.02 25.57
CA SER A 335 -57.30 -26.65 25.89
C SER A 335 -58.39 -25.60 26.09
N GLN A 336 -59.10 -25.24 25.02
CA GLN A 336 -60.51 -24.88 25.16
C GLN A 336 -61.35 -26.02 24.58
N LYS A 337 -61.85 -26.84 25.51
CA LYS A 337 -62.97 -27.76 25.30
C LYS A 337 -64.13 -26.98 24.69
N ASN A 338 -64.70 -27.56 23.63
CA ASN A 338 -66.04 -27.28 23.16
C ASN A 338 -67.04 -27.40 24.33
N THR A 339 -67.65 -26.28 24.72
CA THR A 339 -69.04 -26.25 25.19
C THR A 339 -69.71 -24.96 24.72
N LYS A 340 -70.72 -25.13 23.87
CA LYS A 340 -71.65 -24.09 23.45
C LYS A 340 -72.30 -23.46 24.70
N LYS A 341 -72.24 -22.13 24.83
CA LYS A 341 -73.34 -21.34 25.37
C LYS A 341 -73.32 -19.92 24.80
N GLN A 342 -74.43 -19.60 24.17
CA GLN A 342 -74.77 -18.35 23.52
C GLN A 342 -75.36 -17.39 24.59
N LYS A 343 -74.81 -16.17 24.75
CA LYS A 343 -75.55 -14.89 24.80
C LYS A 343 -74.69 -13.66 25.16
N SER A 344 -74.98 -12.59 24.40
CA SER A 344 -74.91 -11.13 24.60
C SER A 344 -73.57 -10.35 24.71
N ARG A 345 -73.24 -9.70 23.57
CA ARG A 345 -73.09 -8.25 23.28
C ARG A 345 -72.07 -7.35 24.05
N ASN A 346 -71.29 -6.63 23.23
CA ASN A 346 -70.49 -5.39 23.42
C ASN A 346 -69.20 -5.50 24.25
N SER A 347 -68.06 -4.83 23.97
CA SER A 347 -67.67 -3.87 22.93
C SER A 347 -66.12 -3.83 22.73
N SER A 348 -65.71 -3.38 21.55
CA SER A 348 -64.46 -2.63 21.23
C SER A 348 -63.11 -3.35 21.04
N LYS A 349 -62.47 -2.96 19.92
CA LYS A 349 -61.03 -2.98 19.57
C LYS A 349 -60.44 -4.25 18.95
N LEU A 350 -60.81 -4.46 17.69
CA LEU A 350 -59.89 -4.96 16.65
C LEU A 350 -59.24 -3.76 15.95
N THR A 351 -58.07 -3.99 15.33
CA THR A 351 -57.30 -3.16 14.37
C THR A 351 -56.20 -2.24 14.90
N TRP A 352 -55.04 -2.83 15.26
CA TRP A 352 -53.71 -2.17 15.16
C TRP A 352 -52.79 -2.82 14.10
N SER A 353 -53.19 -3.93 13.46
CA SER A 353 -52.35 -4.63 12.48
C SER A 353 -52.32 -4.00 11.07
N LEU A 354 -53.13 -2.97 10.81
CA LEU A 354 -53.21 -2.30 9.51
C LEU A 354 -52.34 -1.03 9.39
N ILE A 355 -51.84 -0.49 10.50
CA ILE A 355 -51.04 0.75 10.47
C ILE A 355 -49.54 0.47 10.22
N GLY A 356 -49.04 -0.72 10.61
CA GLY A 356 -47.63 -1.09 10.39
C GLY A 356 -47.26 -1.31 8.92
N GLY A 357 -48.18 -1.84 8.11
CA GLY A 357 -47.93 -2.12 6.69
C GLY A 357 -47.89 -0.84 5.83
N ALA A 358 -48.75 0.14 6.14
CA ALA A 358 -48.78 1.41 5.41
C ALA A 358 -47.53 2.27 5.68
N ALA A 359 -47.03 2.29 6.93
CA ALA A 359 -45.80 3.03 7.25
C ALA A 359 -44.56 2.47 6.55
N ALA A 360 -44.45 1.14 6.44
CA ALA A 360 -43.34 0.48 5.74
C ALA A 360 -43.38 0.72 4.21
N ALA A 361 -44.57 0.71 3.61
CA ALA A 361 -44.74 1.00 2.17
C ALA A 361 -44.49 2.47 1.83
N VAL A 362 -44.85 3.41 2.70
CA VAL A 362 -44.55 4.84 2.50
C VAL A 362 -43.05 5.09 2.63
N LEU A 363 -42.38 4.47 3.63
CA LEU A 363 -40.92 4.57 3.77
C LEU A 363 -40.16 3.98 2.59
N SER A 364 -40.62 2.85 2.02
CA SER A 364 -39.96 2.24 0.86
C SER A 364 -40.15 3.08 -0.41
N VAL A 365 -41.31 3.70 -0.61
CA VAL A 365 -41.53 4.63 -1.73
C VAL A 365 -40.70 5.91 -1.56
N PHE A 366 -40.58 6.45 -0.35
CA PHE A 366 -39.70 7.60 -0.09
C PHE A 366 -38.22 7.26 -0.30
N LEU A 367 -37.75 6.11 0.17
CA LEU A 367 -36.39 5.64 -0.08
C LEU A 367 -36.14 5.41 -1.59
N TYR A 368 -37.09 4.82 -2.31
CA TYR A 368 -36.98 4.64 -3.75
C TYR A 368 -36.95 5.97 -4.50
N ARG A 369 -37.81 6.94 -4.14
CA ARG A 369 -37.78 8.28 -4.77
C ARG A 369 -36.52 9.06 -4.41
N PHE A 370 -35.98 8.89 -3.20
CA PHE A 370 -34.73 9.54 -2.79
C PHE A 370 -33.53 8.95 -3.53
N VAL A 371 -33.43 7.62 -3.62
CA VAL A 371 -32.39 6.93 -4.39
C VAL A 371 -32.52 7.24 -5.89
N SER A 372 -33.74 7.23 -6.44
CA SER A 372 -33.98 7.60 -7.85
C SER A 372 -33.61 9.07 -8.13
N SER A 373 -33.99 10.01 -7.26
CA SER A 373 -33.63 11.42 -7.44
C SER A 373 -32.12 11.64 -7.27
N PHE A 374 -31.47 10.89 -6.37
CA PHE A 374 -30.02 10.93 -6.20
C PHE A 374 -29.30 10.37 -7.43
N ILE A 375 -29.76 9.24 -7.98
CA ILE A 375 -29.19 8.66 -9.21
C ILE A 375 -29.41 9.59 -10.41
N ILE A 376 -30.60 10.20 -10.56
CA ILE A 376 -30.89 11.14 -11.63
C ILE A 376 -30.04 12.42 -11.50
N ASN A 377 -29.85 12.95 -10.29
CA ASN A 377 -28.99 14.11 -10.07
C ASN A 377 -27.51 13.78 -10.32
N VAL A 378 -27.03 12.60 -9.93
CA VAL A 378 -25.66 12.14 -10.21
C VAL A 378 -25.46 11.94 -11.71
N PHE A 379 -26.41 11.32 -12.43
CA PHE A 379 -26.37 11.21 -13.89
C PHE A 379 -26.47 12.58 -14.58
N GLY A 380 -27.26 13.51 -14.05
CA GLY A 380 -27.37 14.89 -14.53
C GLY A 380 -26.06 15.68 -14.37
N LEU A 381 -25.36 15.50 -13.26
CA LEU A 381 -24.03 16.09 -13.03
C LEU A 381 -22.98 15.48 -13.97
N VAL A 382 -22.99 14.16 -14.16
CA VAL A 382 -22.05 13.48 -15.07
C VAL A 382 -22.30 13.86 -16.53
N THR A 383 -23.55 13.97 -16.96
CA THR A 383 -23.89 14.41 -18.33
C THR A 383 -23.59 15.90 -18.55
N SER A 384 -23.80 16.74 -17.54
CA SER A 384 -23.43 18.17 -17.61
C SER A 384 -21.91 18.36 -17.67
N THR A 385 -21.12 17.62 -16.88
CA THR A 385 -19.66 17.70 -16.95
C THR A 385 -19.12 17.14 -18.26
N VAL A 386 -19.71 16.07 -18.80
CA VAL A 386 -19.34 15.56 -20.14
C VAL A 386 -19.70 16.57 -21.23
N THR A 387 -20.85 17.23 -21.15
CA THR A 387 -21.25 18.25 -22.14
C THR A 387 -20.38 19.51 -22.06
N ILE A 388 -20.06 19.98 -20.85
CA ILE A 388 -19.13 21.10 -20.63
C ILE A 388 -17.72 20.73 -21.12
N CYS A 389 -17.26 19.50 -20.90
CA CYS A 389 -15.99 19.02 -21.45
C CYS A 389 -16.02 18.95 -22.98
N SER A 390 -17.11 18.49 -23.60
CA SER A 390 -17.25 18.46 -25.06
C SER A 390 -17.33 19.87 -25.69
N GLU A 391 -17.99 20.83 -25.03
CA GLU A 391 -18.01 22.24 -25.48
C GLU A 391 -16.65 22.93 -25.30
N LEU A 392 -15.93 22.64 -24.20
CA LEU A 392 -14.55 23.10 -23.98
C LEU A 392 -13.58 22.52 -25.02
N ILE A 393 -13.76 21.26 -25.42
CA ILE A 393 -12.94 20.64 -26.48
C ILE A 393 -13.26 21.30 -27.83
N SER A 394 -14.53 21.52 -28.19
CA SER A 394 -14.88 22.15 -29.48
C SER A 394 -14.51 23.64 -29.58
N THR A 395 -14.48 24.36 -28.45
CA THR A 395 -14.01 25.76 -28.40
C THR A 395 -12.50 25.83 -28.48
N ASN A 396 -11.77 24.88 -27.89
CA ASN A 396 -10.32 24.80 -28.00
C ASN A 396 -9.87 24.43 -29.42
N GLU A 397 -10.58 23.52 -30.10
CA GLU A 397 -10.35 23.19 -31.52
C GLU A 397 -10.60 24.40 -32.44
N ARG A 398 -11.67 25.18 -32.21
CA ARG A 398 -11.92 26.43 -32.96
C ARG A 398 -10.87 27.51 -32.70
N THR A 399 -10.31 27.61 -31.50
CA THR A 399 -9.20 28.55 -31.24
C THR A 399 -7.87 28.09 -31.85
N CYS A 400 -7.67 26.78 -32.04
CA CYS A 400 -6.50 26.25 -32.74
C CYS A 400 -6.58 26.47 -34.27
N GLU A 401 -7.76 26.34 -34.88
CA GLU A 401 -7.95 26.66 -36.31
C GLU A 401 -7.81 28.16 -36.62
N VAL A 402 -8.21 29.05 -35.69
CA VAL A 402 -8.03 30.50 -35.86
C VAL A 402 -6.56 30.91 -35.71
N LYS A 403 -5.75 30.20 -34.93
CA LYS A 403 -4.29 30.45 -34.82
C LYS A 403 -3.51 29.89 -36.01
N SER A 404 -3.85 28.72 -36.54
CA SER A 404 -3.19 28.18 -37.74
C SER A 404 -3.57 28.91 -39.04
N GLY A 405 -4.72 29.60 -39.06
CA GLY A 405 -5.15 30.48 -40.16
C GLY A 405 -4.48 31.87 -40.20
N PHE A 406 -3.83 32.30 -39.11
CA PHE A 406 -3.16 33.61 -39.02
C PHE A 406 -1.65 33.55 -39.35
N GLU A 407 -0.99 32.40 -39.22
CA GLU A 407 0.43 32.24 -39.59
C GLU A 407 0.67 31.98 -41.09
N ASN A 408 -0.37 31.62 -41.85
CA ASN A 408 -0.25 31.34 -43.30
C ASN A 408 -0.65 32.51 -44.23
N LYS A 409 -0.62 33.77 -43.75
CA LYS A 409 -0.95 34.96 -44.56
C LYS A 409 0.08 36.09 -44.57
N PHE A 410 1.32 35.84 -44.15
CA PHE A 410 2.41 36.81 -44.17
C PHE A 410 3.64 36.33 -44.95
N VAL A 411 3.43 35.73 -46.12
CA VAL A 411 4.44 35.63 -47.18
C VAL A 411 3.69 35.80 -48.50
N ASP A 412 4.28 36.57 -49.42
CA ASP A 412 3.79 36.98 -50.75
C ASP A 412 2.93 38.25 -50.82
N SER A 413 3.60 39.41 -51.02
CA SER A 413 3.36 40.27 -52.21
C SER A 413 4.21 41.54 -52.21
N ASN A 414 4.76 41.82 -53.41
CA ASN A 414 5.34 43.07 -53.93
C ASN A 414 6.84 43.29 -53.64
N GLY A 415 7.75 43.30 -54.61
CA GLY A 415 7.63 43.62 -56.04
C GLY A 415 8.07 45.06 -56.28
N ASN A 416 9.25 45.20 -56.89
CA ASN A 416 10.01 46.39 -57.30
C ASN A 416 9.22 47.64 -57.73
N ASP A 417 9.75 48.83 -57.44
CA ASP A 417 10.26 49.76 -58.47
C ASP A 417 11.04 50.96 -57.89
N GLU A 418 12.30 51.04 -58.33
CA GLU A 418 13.08 52.19 -58.84
C GLU A 418 13.09 53.62 -58.24
N PHE A 419 14.35 54.12 -58.19
CA PHE A 419 14.88 55.48 -58.41
C PHE A 419 15.06 56.51 -57.27
N SER A 420 16.34 56.93 -57.15
CA SER A 420 16.84 58.31 -57.05
C SER A 420 17.22 58.93 -55.68
N HIS A 421 18.53 58.86 -55.42
CA HIS A 421 19.46 59.98 -55.09
C HIS A 421 19.32 60.86 -53.82
N LYS A 422 20.53 61.15 -53.28
CA LYS A 422 21.00 62.21 -52.35
C LYS A 422 20.98 61.81 -50.85
N SER A 423 22.13 61.53 -50.22
CA SER A 423 23.24 62.42 -49.82
C SER A 423 22.98 63.22 -48.54
N LEU A 424 23.93 63.06 -47.61
CA LEU A 424 24.37 63.95 -46.50
C LEU A 424 23.70 63.84 -45.12
N GLU A 425 24.59 63.58 -44.16
CA GLU A 425 24.74 64.17 -42.80
C GLU A 425 23.57 64.00 -41.83
N MET A 426 23.76 63.46 -40.62
CA MET A 426 24.74 63.81 -39.58
C MET A 426 25.00 62.62 -38.65
#